data_AF-A0A1V5D222-F1
#
_entry.id   AF-A0A1V5D222-F1
#
_cell.length_a   1.000
_cell.length_b   1.000
_cell.length_c   1.000
_cell.angle_alpha   90.00
_cell.angle_beta   90.00
_cell.angle_gamma   90.00
#
_symmetry.space_group_name_H-M   'P 1'
#
loop_
_entity.id
_entity.type
_entity.pdbx_description
1 polymer ?
#
loop_
_entity_poly.entity_id
_entity_poly.type
_entity_poly.pdbx_seq_one_letter_code
_entity_poly.pdbx_strand_id
1 'polypeptide(L)' 'MKNNGVFTIIGFVVVLGGFLLLALTKAMASFTIGIVLIFIGLILIIFSMEKGKKGGKR' A
#
# COMPACT_ATOMS: atom_id res chain seq x y z
N MET A 1 -3.07 2.99 -20.49
CA MET A 1 -2.21 3.77 -19.58
C MET A 1 -2.90 4.30 -18.31
N LYS A 2 -4.24 4.27 -18.17
CA LYS A 2 -4.96 5.01 -17.11
C LYS A 2 -5.08 4.31 -15.73
N ASN A 3 -4.72 3.03 -15.61
CA ASN A 3 -5.01 2.25 -14.38
C ASN A 3 -3.83 2.08 -13.40
N ASN A 4 -2.58 2.32 -13.80
CA ASN A 4 -1.44 2.05 -12.90
C ASN A 4 -1.28 3.12 -11.81
N GLY A 5 -1.52 4.40 -12.12
CA GLY A 5 -1.44 5.46 -11.11
C GLY A 5 -2.41 5.23 -9.93
N VAL A 6 -3.57 4.63 -10.20
CA VAL A 6 -4.61 4.36 -9.21
C VAL A 6 -4.15 3.36 -8.15
N PHE A 7 -3.48 2.27 -8.54
CA PHE A 7 -2.96 1.28 -7.57
C PHE A 7 -1.85 1.85 -6.68
N THR A 8 -1.01 2.74 -7.22
CA THR A 8 0.02 3.42 -6.44
C THR A 8 -0.60 4.34 -5.39
N ILE A 9 -1.61 5.13 -5.78
CA ILE A 9 -2.32 6.03 -4.87
C ILE A 9 -3.04 5.24 -3.78
N ILE A 10 -3.77 4.18 -4.16
CA ILE A 10 -4.47 3.31 -3.21
C ILE A 10 -3.47 2.68 -2.24
N GLY A 11 -2.37 2.13 -2.74
CA GLY A 11 -1.32 1.54 -1.89
C GLY A 11 -0.74 2.55 -0.91
N PHE A 12 -0.54 3.80 -1.33
CA PHE A 12 -0.02 4.86 -0.46
C PHE A 12 -1.00 5.22 0.67
N VAL A 13 -2.30 5.34 0.35
CA VAL A 13 -3.37 5.59 1.34
C VAL A 13 -3.47 4.45 2.34
N VAL A 14 -3.35 3.20 1.88
CA VAL A 14 -3.38 2.01 2.74
C VAL A 14 -2.19 1.98 3.69
N VAL A 15 -0.98 2.32 3.23
CA VAL A 15 0.22 2.43 4.08
C VAL A 15 0.02 3.52 5.14
N LEU A 16 -0.41 4.72 4.74
CA LEU A 16 -0.69 5.83 5.67
C LEU A 16 -1.73 5.44 6.73
N GLY A 17 -2.82 4.78 6.32
CA GLY A 17 -3.85 4.28 7.23
C GLY A 17 -3.31 3.27 8.23
N GLY A 18 -2.46 2.34 7.77
CA GLY A 18 -1.77 1.39 8.64
C GLY A 18 -0.88 2.08 9.67
N PHE A 19 -0.07 3.06 9.26
CA PHE A 19 0.76 3.85 10.17
C PHE A 19 -0.05 4.65 11.20
N LEU A 20 -1.17 5.25 10.78
CA LEU A 20 -2.09 5.95 11.69
C LEU A 20 -2.68 5.01 12.74
N LEU A 21 -3.07 3.80 12.33
CA LEU A 21 -3.56 2.75 13.24
C LEU A 21 -2.51 2.34 14.26
N LEU A 22 -1.25 2.20 13.84
CA LEU A 22 -0.13 1.91 14.74
C LEU A 22 0.15 3.06 15.72
N ALA A 23 0.07 4.31 15.25
CA ALA A 23 0.37 5.48 16.06
C ALA A 23 -0.71 5.78 17.11
N LEU A 24 -1.98 5.52 16.78
CA LEU A 24 -3.12 5.88 17.63
C LEU A 24 -3.57 4.76 18.58
N THR A 25 -3.20 3.50 18.32
CA THR A 25 -3.78 2.38 19.06
C THR A 25 -2.78 1.72 20.02
N LYS A 26 -3.19 1.58 21.29
CA LYS A 26 -2.41 0.90 22.35
C LYS A 26 -2.68 -0.61 22.43
N ALA A 27 -3.63 -1.12 21.66
CA ALA A 27 -3.98 -2.54 21.67
C ALA A 27 -3.04 -3.35 20.76
N MET A 28 -2.54 -4.48 21.28
CA MET A 28 -1.68 -5.40 20.53
C MET A 28 -2.36 -5.94 19.27
N ALA A 29 -3.68 -6.17 19.31
CA ALA A 29 -4.43 -6.69 18.16
C ALA A 29 -4.44 -5.71 16.98
N SER A 30 -4.71 -4.43 17.23
CA SER A 30 -4.64 -3.37 16.23
C SER A 30 -3.23 -3.09 15.73
N PHE A 31 -2.21 -3.35 16.56
CA PHE A 31 -0.82 -3.23 16.15
C PHE A 31 -0.48 -4.24 15.06
N THR A 32 -0.85 -5.50 15.24
CA THR A 32 -0.67 -6.55 14.23
C THR A 32 -1.44 -6.24 12.94
N ILE A 33 -2.68 -5.78 13.05
CA ILE A 33 -3.51 -5.39 11.89
C ILE A 33 -2.86 -4.21 11.13
N GLY A 34 -2.34 -3.21 11.84
CA GLY A 34 -1.66 -2.07 11.23
C GLY A 34 -0.42 -2.47 10.43
N ILE A 35 0.40 -3.38 10.98
CA ILE A 35 1.55 -3.94 10.25
C ILE A 35 1.11 -4.68 8.99
N VAL A 36 0.09 -5.53 9.08
CA VAL A 36 -0.43 -6.28 7.92
C VAL A 36 -0.93 -5.34 6.83
N LEU A 37 -1.64 -4.27 7.20
CA LEU A 37 -2.10 -3.24 6.26
C LEU A 37 -0.93 -2.55 5.55
N ILE A 38 0.14 -2.22 6.27
CA ILE A 38 1.34 -1.62 5.67
C ILE A 38 1.96 -2.56 4.63
N PHE A 39 2.11 -3.85 4.94
CA PHE A 39 2.64 -4.83 3.98
C PHE A 39 1.76 -4.96 2.73
N ILE A 40 0.44 -5.01 2.89
CA ILE A 40 -0.50 -5.06 1.75
C ILE A 40 -0.35 -3.80 0.88
N GLY A 41 -0.28 -2.63 1.49
CA GLY A 41 -0.10 -1.36 0.78
C GLY A 41 1.22 -1.31 0.01
N LEU A 42 2.33 -1.78 0.61
CA LEU A 42 3.63 -1.88 -0.07
C LEU A 42 3.59 -2.84 -1.25
N ILE A 43 2.95 -4.01 -1.11
CA ILE A 43 2.80 -4.97 -2.20
C ILE A 43 2.03 -4.35 -3.37
N LEU A 44 0.95 -3.61 -3.10
CA LEU A 44 0.18 -2.93 -4.16
C LEU A 44 1.02 -1.88 -4.90
N ILE A 45 1.86 -1.13 -4.19
CA ILE A 45 2.78 -0.15 -4.79
C ILE A 45 3.81 -0.85 -5.67
N ILE A 46 4.48 -1.89 -5.16
CA ILE A 46 5.49 -2.65 -5.91
C ILE A 46 4.88 -3.26 -7.17
N PHE A 47 3.71 -3.89 -7.04
CA PHE A 47 3.02 -4.52 -8.16
C PHE A 47 2.56 -3.51 -9.21
N SER A 48 2.13 -2.32 -8.77
CA SER A 48 1.82 -1.20 -9.66
C SER A 48 3.05 -0.74 -10.45
N MET A 49 4.21 -0.64 -9.79
CA MET A 49 5.48 -0.28 -10.42
C MET A 49 5.96 -1.35 -11.41
N GLU A 50 5.82 -2.64 -11.07
CA GLU A 50 6.16 -3.75 -11.97
C GLU A 50 5.28 -3.78 -13.22
N LYS A 51 3.96 -3.55 -13.07
CA LYS A 51 3.05 -3.39 -14.21
C LYS A 51 3.36 -2.14 -15.04
N GLY A 52 3.84 -1.06 -14.40
CA GLY A 52 4.28 0.16 -15.09
C GLY A 52 5.50 -0.08 -15.98
N LYS A 53 6.48 -0.84 -15.48
CA LYS A 53 7.68 -1.21 -16.24
C LYS A 53 7.39 -2.12 -17.43
N LYS A 54 6.42 -3.05 -17.33
CA LYS A 54 6.03 -3.92 -18.45
C LYS A 54 5.21 -3.21 -19.53
N GLY A 55 4.52 -2.12 -19.19
CA GLY A 55 3.72 -1.32 -20.12
C GLY A 55 4.47 -0.22 -20.88
N GLY A 56 5.71 0.12 -20.47
CA GLY A 56 6.52 1.19 -21.08
C GLY A 56 7.47 0.74 -22.20
N LYS A 57 7.46 -0.55 -22.57
CA LYS A 57 8.26 -1.11 -23.69
C LYS A 57 7.44 -1.31 -24.98
N ARG A 58 6.34 -0.57 -25.14
CA ARG A 58 5.60 -0.49 -26.41
C ARG A 58 5.43 0.97 -26.79
#